data_AF-A0A937NBX3-F1
#
_entry.id   AF-A0A937NBX3-F1
#
_cell.length_a   1.000
_cell.length_b   1.000
_cell.length_c   1.000
_cell.angle_alpha   90.00
_cell.angle_beta   90.00
_cell.angle_gamma   90.00
#
_symmetry.space_group_name_H-M   'P 1'
#
loop_
_entity.id
_entity.type
_entity.pdbx_description
1 polymer ?
#
loop_
_entity_poly.entity_id
_entity_poly.type
_entity_poly.pdbx_seq_one_letter_code
_entity_poly.pdbx_strand_id
1 'polypeptide(L)'
;MDKRLRTAFMITADAIRPRGVFRGIGGSLRDFLDSQTDQNDPRRVAVGIFEYFCLEDECFNGFRAGVELAVGFLDKLLDGPEGEYQRVQSLKDLKAVLQTGNLEEIRKWIDANYR
;
A
#
# COMPACT_ATOMS: atom_id res chain seq x y z
N MET A 1 -14.66 -2.21 -5.22
CA MET A 1 -14.23 -1.95 -3.84
C MET A 1 -15.39 -1.38 -3.07
N ASP A 2 -15.63 -1.89 -1.86
CA ASP A 2 -16.67 -1.34 -0.99
C ASP A 2 -16.41 0.13 -0.59
N LYS A 3 -17.45 0.79 -0.08
CA LYS A 3 -17.41 2.21 0.29
C LYS A 3 -16.42 2.51 1.43
N ARG A 4 -16.24 1.58 2.38
CA ARG A 4 -15.35 1.76 3.54
C ARG A 4 -13.89 1.78 3.09
N LEU A 5 -13.48 0.79 2.30
CA LEU A 5 -12.14 0.69 1.74
C LEU A 5 -11.85 1.91 0.85
N ARG A 6 -12.78 2.29 -0.03
CA ARG A 6 -12.64 3.49 -0.87
C ARG A 6 -12.43 4.75 -0.03
N THR A 7 -13.18 4.90 1.05
CA THR A 7 -13.07 6.06 1.94
C THR A 7 -11.70 6.08 2.64
N ALA A 8 -11.26 4.96 3.20
CA ALA A 8 -9.94 4.86 3.83
C ALA A 8 -8.81 5.21 2.85
N PHE A 9 -8.86 4.65 1.64
CA PHE A 9 -7.90 4.93 0.58
C PHE A 9 -7.82 6.42 0.25
N MET A 10 -8.97 7.06 0.02
CA MET A 10 -9.02 8.49 -0.32
C MET A 10 -8.52 9.39 0.82
N ILE A 11 -8.81 9.05 2.07
CA ILE A 11 -8.31 9.81 3.23
C ILE A 11 -6.79 9.65 3.33
N THR A 12 -6.25 8.45 3.18
CA THR A 12 -4.81 8.23 3.22
C THR A 12 -4.11 8.94 2.07
N ALA A 13 -4.66 8.87 0.85
CA ALA A 13 -4.11 9.55 -0.30
C ALA A 13 -4.10 11.08 -0.16
N ASP A 14 -5.12 11.70 0.46
CA ASP A 14 -5.13 13.15 0.69
C ASP A 14 -4.13 13.59 1.78
N ALA A 15 -3.84 12.70 2.75
CA ALA A 15 -2.83 12.95 3.79
C ALA A 15 -1.39 12.97 3.23
N ILE A 16 -1.13 12.23 2.15
CA ILE A 16 0.18 12.15 1.48
C ILE A 16 0.30 13.34 0.52
N ARG A 17 0.67 14.50 1.06
CA ARG A 17 0.84 15.75 0.29
C ARG A 17 2.21 15.82 -0.40
N PRO A 18 2.33 16.48 -1.58
CA PRO A 18 1.28 17.19 -2.32
C PRO A 18 0.56 16.34 -3.39
N ARG A 19 -0.70 16.69 -3.68
CA ARG A 19 -1.64 16.04 -4.64
C ARG A 19 -1.11 15.76 -6.06
N GLY A 20 0.05 16.30 -6.44
CA GLY A 20 0.71 16.05 -7.72
C GLY A 20 1.62 14.82 -7.76
N VAL A 21 1.97 14.25 -6.60
CA VAL A 21 2.96 13.16 -6.48
C VAL A 21 2.55 11.90 -7.25
N PHE A 22 1.26 11.55 -7.24
CA PHE A 22 0.74 10.40 -7.98
C PHE A 22 0.48 10.67 -9.47
N ARG A 23 0.57 11.93 -9.95
CA ARG A 23 0.41 12.22 -11.40
C ARG A 23 1.68 11.93 -12.21
N GLY A 24 2.85 11.92 -11.57
CA GLY A 24 4.15 11.82 -12.25
C GLY A 24 4.61 10.42 -12.63
N ILE A 25 3.86 9.38 -12.27
CA ILE A 25 4.28 7.97 -12.29
C ILE A 25 3.45 7.13 -13.28
N GLY A 26 2.74 7.79 -14.19
CA GLY A 26 1.96 7.12 -15.24
C GLY A 26 0.60 6.52 -14.81
N GLY A 27 0.27 6.48 -13.51
CA GLY A 27 -1.02 5.96 -13.03
C GLY A 27 -1.73 6.89 -12.06
N SER A 28 -3.00 7.22 -12.29
CA SER A 28 -3.75 8.06 -11.36
C SER A 28 -4.37 7.25 -10.22
N LEU A 29 -4.59 7.89 -9.06
CA LEU A 29 -5.35 7.30 -7.94
C LEU A 29 -6.74 6.81 -8.37
N ARG A 30 -7.33 7.44 -9.39
CA ARG A 30 -8.63 7.07 -9.94
C ARG A 30 -8.54 5.77 -10.75
N ASP A 31 -7.53 5.63 -11.59
CA ASP A 31 -7.33 4.40 -12.38
C ASP A 31 -7.11 3.19 -11.47
N PHE A 32 -6.35 3.38 -10.39
CA PHE A 32 -6.24 2.36 -9.35
C PHE A 32 -7.61 2.02 -8.73
N LEU A 33 -8.40 3.01 -8.32
CA LEU A 33 -9.72 2.76 -7.74
C LEU A 33 -10.67 2.01 -8.69
N ASP A 34 -10.61 2.34 -9.97
CA ASP A 34 -11.43 1.73 -11.02
C ASP A 34 -10.95 0.30 -11.35
N SER A 35 -9.70 -0.07 -11.04
CA SER A 35 -9.20 -1.46 -11.18
C SER A 35 -9.55 -2.37 -9.99
N GLN A 36 -9.92 -1.81 -8.84
CA GLN A 36 -10.21 -2.57 -7.62
C GLN A 36 -11.72 -2.87 -7.40
N THR A 37 -12.54 -2.91 -8.45
CA THR A 37 -14.02 -2.95 -8.35
C THR A 37 -14.61 -4.12 -7.58
N ASP A 38 -13.91 -5.24 -7.45
CA ASP A 38 -14.43 -6.45 -6.79
C ASP A 38 -13.68 -6.86 -5.51
N GLN A 39 -12.73 -6.03 -5.05
CA GLN A 39 -11.99 -6.31 -3.81
C GLN A 39 -12.72 -5.77 -2.57
N ASN A 40 -12.94 -6.65 -1.60
CA ASN A 40 -13.51 -6.32 -0.28
C ASN A 40 -12.56 -6.66 0.87
N ASP A 41 -11.37 -7.17 0.56
CA ASP A 41 -10.32 -7.47 1.54
C ASP A 41 -9.29 -6.33 1.53
N PRO A 42 -9.10 -5.59 2.64
CA PRO A 42 -8.08 -4.55 2.73
C PRO A 42 -6.67 -5.07 2.44
N ARG A 43 -6.35 -6.33 2.78
CA ARG A 43 -5.02 -6.88 2.52
C ARG A 43 -4.76 -7.01 1.02
N ARG A 44 -5.75 -7.47 0.26
CA ARG A 44 -5.67 -7.57 -1.21
C ARG A 44 -5.55 -6.21 -1.88
N VAL A 45 -6.33 -5.23 -1.41
CA VAL A 45 -6.21 -3.86 -1.91
C VAL A 45 -4.81 -3.31 -1.64
N ALA A 46 -4.25 -3.55 -0.46
CA ALA A 46 -2.89 -3.10 -0.12
C ALA A 46 -1.80 -3.76 -0.99
N VAL A 47 -1.91 -5.06 -1.30
CA VAL A 47 -1.04 -5.71 -2.31
C VAL A 47 -1.15 -4.99 -3.64
N GLY A 48 -2.37 -4.69 -4.10
CA GLY A 48 -2.59 -3.93 -5.33
C GLY A 48 -1.98 -2.52 -5.29
N ILE A 49 -1.98 -1.83 -4.14
CA ILE A 49 -1.30 -0.53 -4.00
C ILE A 49 0.22 -0.69 -4.19
N PHE A 50 0.82 -1.72 -3.58
CA PHE A 50 2.25 -1.99 -3.75
C PHE A 50 2.59 -2.35 -5.20
N GLU A 51 1.83 -3.26 -5.80
CA GLU A 51 2.00 -3.66 -7.20
C GLU A 51 1.90 -2.46 -8.15
N TYR A 52 0.86 -1.64 -8.00
CA TYR A 52 0.56 -0.56 -8.94
C TYR A 52 1.50 0.65 -8.80
N PHE A 53 1.88 1.01 -7.57
CA PHE A 53 2.64 2.24 -7.31
C PHE A 53 4.12 2.00 -7.00
N CYS A 54 4.48 0.85 -6.44
CA CYS A 54 5.83 0.60 -5.93
C CYS A 54 6.65 -0.33 -6.81
N LEU A 55 6.03 -1.10 -7.70
CA LEU A 55 6.71 -2.04 -8.60
C LEU A 55 6.61 -1.58 -10.05
N GLU A 56 7.70 -1.70 -10.78
CA GLU A 56 7.80 -1.53 -12.24
C GLU A 56 8.59 -2.73 -12.78
N ASP A 57 8.00 -3.55 -13.65
CA ASP A 57 8.58 -4.81 -14.13
C ASP A 57 9.11 -5.71 -12.99
N GLU A 58 8.29 -5.92 -11.96
CA GLU A 58 8.65 -6.68 -10.74
C GLU A 58 9.86 -6.11 -9.98
N CYS A 59 10.27 -4.87 -10.26
CA CYS A 59 11.35 -4.19 -9.57
C CYS A 59 10.83 -3.06 -8.70
N PHE A 60 11.31 -2.94 -7.46
CA PHE A 60 10.93 -1.82 -6.59
C PHE A 60 11.46 -0.50 -7.15
N ASN A 61 10.54 0.40 -7.51
CA ASN A 61 10.84 1.69 -8.15
C ASN A 61 11.23 2.81 -7.16
N GLY A 62 11.24 2.52 -5.84
CA GLY A 62 11.59 3.50 -4.81
C GLY A 62 10.52 4.54 -4.51
N PHE A 63 9.30 4.39 -5.04
CA PHE A 63 8.24 5.37 -4.90
C PHE A 63 7.62 5.35 -3.49
N ARG A 64 8.22 6.17 -2.62
CA ARG A 64 7.89 6.27 -1.19
C ARG A 64 6.41 6.58 -0.91
N ALA A 65 5.78 7.46 -1.68
CA ALA A 65 4.38 7.82 -1.45
C ALA A 65 3.42 6.64 -1.71
N GLY A 66 3.78 5.68 -2.57
CA GLY A 66 3.02 4.43 -2.75
C GLY A 66 3.11 3.54 -1.50
N VAL A 67 4.31 3.45 -0.91
CA VAL A 67 4.52 2.72 0.35
C VAL A 67 3.73 3.35 1.49
N GLU A 68 3.80 4.68 1.64
CA GLU A 68 3.04 5.42 2.65
C GLU A 68 1.53 5.26 2.45
N LEU A 69 1.06 5.20 1.20
CA LEU A 69 -0.34 4.98 0.86
C LEU A 69 -0.80 3.58 1.27
N ALA A 70 -0.04 2.54 0.95
CA ALA A 70 -0.38 1.16 1.30
C ALA A 70 -0.39 0.95 2.82
N VAL A 71 0.66 1.39 3.51
CA VAL A 71 0.81 1.25 4.96
C VAL A 71 -0.26 2.06 5.69
N GLY A 72 -0.44 3.34 5.33
CA GLY A 72 -1.45 4.19 5.95
C GLY A 72 -2.89 3.75 5.65
N PHE A 73 -3.12 3.06 4.52
CA PHE A 73 -4.41 2.42 4.23
C PHE A 73 -4.67 1.23 5.15
N LEU A 74 -3.66 0.36 5.35
CA LEU A 74 -3.75 -0.78 6.28
C LEU A 74 -4.00 -0.30 7.72
N ASP A 75 -3.24 0.68 8.21
CA ASP A 75 -3.39 1.21 9.57
C ASP A 75 -4.77 1.82 9.86
N LYS A 76 -5.50 2.27 8.83
CA LYS A 76 -6.85 2.79 8.99
C LYS A 76 -7.91 1.71 9.16
N LEU A 77 -7.57 0.47 8.79
CA LEU A 77 -8.55 -0.59 8.61
C LEU A 77 -8.28 -1.83 9.45
N LEU A 78 -7.01 -2.07 9.79
CA LEU A 78 -6.49 -3.24 10.47
C LEU A 78 -5.58 -2.83 11.62
N ASP A 79 -5.42 -3.73 12.59
CA ASP A 79 -4.52 -3.53 13.72
C ASP A 79 -3.09 -3.92 13.28
N GLY A 80 -2.21 -2.92 13.24
CA GLY A 80 -0.80 -3.08 12.84
C GLY A 80 0.16 -3.31 14.01
N PRO A 81 1.49 -3.32 13.76
CA PRO A 81 2.50 -3.53 14.79
C PRO A 81 2.44 -2.48 15.92
N GLU A 82 2.34 -2.95 17.16
CA GLU A 82 2.21 -2.09 18.35
C GLU A 82 3.60 -1.71 18.90
N GLY A 83 3.89 -0.41 18.89
CA GLY A 83 5.12 0.16 19.44
C GLY A 83 6.15 0.57 18.40
N GLU A 84 6.92 1.61 18.74
CA GLU A 84 7.86 2.28 17.83
C GLU A 84 8.91 1.31 17.27
N TYR A 85 9.48 0.43 18.12
CA TYR A 85 10.48 -0.53 17.69
C TYR A 85 9.93 -1.55 16.68
N GLN A 86 8.78 -2.16 16.97
CA GLN A 86 8.15 -3.14 16.08
C GLN A 86 7.78 -2.50 14.74
N ARG A 87 7.28 -1.26 14.80
CA ARG A 87 6.95 -0.48 13.60
C ARG A 87 8.17 -0.21 12.73
N VAL A 88 9.27 0.24 13.32
CA VAL A 88 10.52 0.49 12.59
C VAL A 88 11.07 -0.80 11.98
N GLN A 89 11.03 -1.92 12.71
CA GLN A 89 11.49 -3.21 12.18
C GLN A 89 10.61 -3.69 11.03
N SER A 90 9.28 -3.63 11.20
CA SER A 90 8.31 -4.00 10.16
C SER A 90 8.52 -3.23 8.85
N LEU A 91 8.82 -1.92 8.92
CA LEU A 91 9.11 -1.10 7.74
C LEU A 91 10.47 -1.42 7.10
N LYS A 92 11.47 -1.84 7.88
CA LYS A 92 12.75 -2.33 7.32
C LYS A 92 12.54 -3.64 6.58
N ASP A 93 11.76 -4.54 7.15
CA ASP A 93 11.42 -5.83 6.54
C ASP A 93 10.60 -5.62 5.26
N LEU A 94 9.64 -4.69 5.27
CA LEU A 94 8.86 -4.31 4.10
C LEU A 94 9.77 -3.86 2.94
N LYS A 95 10.81 -3.05 3.23
CA LYS A 95 11.75 -2.61 2.20
C LYS A 95 12.46 -3.80 1.56
N ALA A 96 12.92 -4.77 2.35
CA ALA A 96 13.56 -5.97 1.83
C ALA A 96 12.58 -6.82 1.00
N VAL A 97 11.33 -6.94 1.45
CA VAL A 97 10.27 -7.65 0.74
C VAL A 97 9.96 -6.99 -0.60
N LEU A 98 9.79 -5.66 -0.64
CA LEU A 98 9.56 -4.92 -1.90
C LEU A 98 10.70 -5.09 -2.90
N GLN A 99 11.95 -5.12 -2.42
CA GLN A 99 13.12 -5.36 -3.26
C GLN A 99 13.13 -6.74 -3.94
N THR A 100 12.33 -7.69 -3.47
CA THR A 100 12.17 -9.00 -4.13
C THR A 100 11.26 -8.96 -5.35
N GLY A 101 10.41 -7.93 -5.50
CA GLY A 101 9.41 -7.88 -6.56
C GLY A 101 8.23 -8.84 -6.41
N ASN A 102 8.29 -9.74 -5.42
CA ASN A 102 7.38 -10.88 -5.34
C ASN A 102 6.11 -10.51 -4.56
N LEU A 103 4.97 -10.53 -5.24
CA LEU A 103 3.66 -10.22 -4.65
C LEU A 103 3.26 -11.19 -3.52
N GLU A 104 3.70 -12.46 -3.58
CA GLU A 104 3.44 -13.41 -2.50
C GLU A 104 4.20 -13.05 -1.22
N GLU A 105 5.44 -12.56 -1.34
CA GLU A 105 6.22 -12.10 -0.19
C GLU A 105 5.62 -10.83 0.42
N ILE A 106 5.14 -9.91 -0.42
CA ILE A 106 4.39 -8.72 0.03
C ILE A 106 3.14 -9.14 0.79
N ARG A 107 2.38 -10.10 0.26
CA ARG A 107 1.18 -10.62 0.92
C ARG A 107 1.51 -11.26 2.27
N LYS A 108 2.56 -12.11 2.34
CA LYS A 108 3.01 -12.74 3.59
C LYS A 108 3.40 -11.69 4.63
N TRP A 109 4.07 -10.61 4.22
CA TRP A 109 4.41 -9.51 5.11
C TRP A 109 3.15 -8.82 5.67
N ILE A 110 2.14 -8.54 4.83
CA ILE A 110 0.88 -7.95 5.28
C ILE A 110 0.19 -8.88 6.28
N ASP A 111 0.04 -10.16 5.94
CA ASP A 111 -0.62 -11.16 6.79
C ASP A 111 0.10 -11.34 8.14
N ALA A 112 1.42 -11.19 8.19
CA ALA A 112 2.20 -11.27 9.43
C ALA A 112 2.07 -10.04 10.33
N ASN A 113 1.86 -8.84 9.75
CA ASN A 113 1.91 -7.57 10.47
C ASN A 113 0.53 -6.96 10.77
N TYR A 114 -0.52 -7.36 10.05
CA TYR A 114 -1.85 -6.74 10.16
C TYR A 114 -2.96 -7.75 10.41
N ARG A 115 -3.74 -7.55 11.48
CA ARG A 115 -4.86 -8.42 11.90
C ARG A 115 -6.23 -7.81 11.59
#